data_AF-A0A4D7GZ03-F1
#
_entry.id   AF-A0A4D7GZ03-F1
#
_cell.length_a   1.000
_cell.length_b   1.000
_cell.length_c   1.000
_cell.angle_alpha   90.00
_cell.angle_beta   90.00
_cell.angle_gamma   90.00
#
_symmetry.space_group_name_H-M   'P 1'
#
loop_
_entity.id
_entity.type
_entity.pdbx_description
1 polymer ?
#
loop_
_entity_poly.entity_id
_entity_poly.type
_entity_poly.pdbx_seq_one_letter_code
_entity_poly.pdbx_strand_id
1 'polypeptide(L)'
;MDEKTAELRDIFIDATGSDTVTESQEEGRGSLTEDEENIERRLDELVTTMRNRYEFANDLETATLVQVVRGFYDEQSDEELAAELNLDESELFDARMDLHLVSESDRDAPFALDELRTLVVDDVPMSDRAAELDSDESTVRRYSAVVEADQRSTRANDRFRDEFAELLTDSDLSARLVETAREDGLKEATEDIETNVSF
;
A
#
# COMPACT_ATOMS: atom_id res chain seq x y z
N MET A 1 -7.50 -34.66 -43.78
CA MET A 1 -7.20 -34.94 -42.36
C MET A 1 -6.04 -35.91 -42.38
N ASP A 2 -4.83 -35.41 -42.17
CA ASP A 2 -3.61 -36.19 -42.26
C ASP A 2 -3.52 -37.22 -41.13
N GLU A 3 -3.16 -38.45 -41.48
CA GLU A 3 -3.05 -39.60 -40.57
C GLU A 3 -2.10 -39.33 -39.39
N LYS A 4 -1.14 -38.40 -39.55
CA LYS A 4 -0.20 -37.96 -38.52
C LYS A 4 -0.84 -37.23 -37.33
N THR A 5 -2.00 -36.61 -37.51
CA THR A 5 -2.67 -35.86 -36.42
C THR A 5 -3.46 -36.78 -35.50
N ALA A 6 -3.87 -37.96 -36.00
CA ALA A 6 -4.55 -38.97 -35.19
C ALA A 6 -3.58 -39.68 -34.23
N GLU A 7 -2.37 -39.99 -34.70
CA GLU A 7 -1.35 -40.71 -33.94
C GLU A 7 -0.85 -39.91 -32.71
N LEU A 8 -0.77 -38.58 -32.81
CA LEU A 8 -0.38 -37.71 -31.69
C LEU A 8 -1.48 -37.59 -30.61
N ARG A 9 -2.75 -37.74 -30.99
CA ARG A 9 -3.87 -37.70 -30.05
C ARG A 9 -3.90 -38.94 -29.17
N ASP A 10 -3.66 -40.11 -29.77
CA ASP A 10 -3.71 -41.39 -29.06
C ASP A 10 -2.55 -41.54 -28.05
N ILE A 11 -1.38 -40.94 -28.33
CA ILE A 11 -0.24 -40.89 -27.38
C ILE A 11 -0.56 -40.02 -26.15
N PHE A 12 -1.32 -38.93 -26.30
CA PHE A 12 -1.64 -38.01 -25.21
C PHE A 12 -2.70 -38.57 -24.24
N ILE A 13 -3.67 -39.31 -24.78
CA ILE A 13 -4.75 -39.96 -24.02
C ILE A 13 -4.20 -41.11 -23.16
N ASP A 14 -3.28 -41.91 -23.70
CA ASP A 14 -2.70 -43.06 -22.99
C ASP A 14 -1.83 -42.63 -21.79
N ALA A 15 -1.18 -41.46 -21.89
CA ALA A 15 -0.30 -40.93 -20.84
C ALA A 15 -1.04 -40.19 -19.70
N THR A 16 -2.22 -39.63 -19.97
CA THR A 16 -2.91 -38.72 -19.02
C THR A 16 -4.29 -39.21 -18.58
N GLY A 17 -4.86 -40.23 -19.24
CA GLY A 17 -6.16 -40.79 -18.89
C GLY A 17 -7.34 -39.82 -19.00
N SER A 18 -7.17 -38.67 -19.67
CA SER A 18 -8.21 -37.66 -19.86
C SER A 18 -8.14 -37.07 -21.27
N ASP A 19 -9.27 -37.14 -22.00
CA ASP A 19 -9.49 -36.49 -23.30
C ASP A 19 -9.69 -34.97 -23.19
N THR A 20 -9.68 -34.41 -21.98
CA THR A 20 -10.02 -33.02 -21.68
C THR A 20 -8.92 -32.37 -20.85
N VAL A 21 -8.26 -31.38 -21.46
CA VAL A 21 -7.44 -30.38 -20.78
C VAL A 21 -8.34 -29.16 -20.54
N THR A 22 -9.07 -29.21 -19.44
CA THR A 22 -9.64 -28.01 -18.82
C THR A 22 -9.24 -28.08 -17.36
N GLU A 23 -8.16 -27.38 -17.02
CA GLU A 23 -7.88 -27.02 -15.64
C GLU A 23 -9.08 -26.16 -15.19
N SER A 24 -9.89 -26.68 -14.28
CA SER A 24 -10.99 -25.91 -13.69
C SER A 24 -10.37 -24.76 -12.90
N GLN A 25 -10.29 -23.58 -13.49
CA GLN A 25 -10.16 -22.36 -12.72
C GLN A 25 -11.52 -22.11 -12.06
N GLU A 26 -11.65 -22.58 -10.82
CA GLU A 26 -12.68 -22.07 -9.93
C GLU A 26 -12.24 -20.68 -9.45
N GLU A 27 -12.58 -19.64 -10.21
CA GLU A 27 -12.65 -18.28 -9.66
C GLU A 27 -13.83 -18.24 -8.67
N GLY A 28 -13.57 -18.74 -7.47
CA GLY A 28 -14.52 -18.71 -6.38
C GLY A 28 -14.83 -17.26 -6.02
N ARG A 29 -16.10 -16.87 -6.15
CA ARG A 29 -16.66 -15.58 -5.70
C ARG A 29 -16.43 -15.24 -4.21
N GLY A 30 -15.71 -16.08 -3.46
CA GLY A 30 -15.28 -15.89 -2.08
C GLY A 30 -13.82 -15.43 -1.91
N SER A 31 -12.98 -15.41 -2.95
CA SER A 31 -11.56 -15.04 -2.77
C SER A 31 -11.38 -13.59 -2.33
N LEU A 32 -12.20 -12.65 -2.80
CA LEU A 32 -11.94 -11.21 -2.59
C LEU A 32 -12.07 -10.75 -1.13
N THR A 33 -13.01 -11.32 -0.37
CA THR A 33 -13.11 -11.03 1.07
C THR A 33 -11.98 -11.73 1.83
N GLU A 34 -11.62 -12.94 1.40
CA GLU A 34 -10.44 -13.64 1.93
C GLU A 34 -9.14 -12.87 1.61
N ASP A 35 -9.06 -12.18 0.47
CA ASP A 35 -7.95 -11.35 0.02
C ASP A 35 -7.85 -10.06 0.87
N GLU A 36 -8.96 -9.35 1.10
CA GLU A 36 -8.98 -8.17 1.98
C GLU A 36 -8.65 -8.51 3.43
N GLU A 37 -9.26 -9.57 3.98
CA GLU A 37 -8.91 -10.06 5.32
C GLU A 37 -7.45 -10.55 5.39
N ASN A 38 -6.89 -11.01 4.26
CA ASN A 38 -5.47 -11.36 4.18
C ASN A 38 -4.57 -10.14 4.22
N ILE A 39 -4.90 -9.11 3.43
CA ILE A 39 -4.18 -7.84 3.40
C ILE A 39 -4.19 -7.21 4.79
N GLU A 40 -5.35 -7.10 5.44
CA GLU A 40 -5.47 -6.50 6.77
C GLU A 40 -4.57 -7.21 7.79
N ARG A 41 -4.56 -8.54 7.78
CA ARG A 41 -3.69 -9.34 8.66
C ARG A 41 -2.20 -9.14 8.35
N ARG A 42 -1.83 -9.08 7.08
CA ARG A 42 -0.42 -8.84 6.67
C ARG A 42 0.03 -7.43 7.06
N LEU A 43 -0.84 -6.42 6.93
CA LEU A 43 -0.59 -5.07 7.40
C LEU A 43 -0.41 -5.03 8.93
N ASP A 44 -1.29 -5.69 9.69
CA ASP A 44 -1.20 -5.79 11.15
C ASP A 44 0.12 -6.45 11.59
N GLU A 45 0.52 -7.55 10.95
CA GLU A 45 1.78 -8.24 11.20
C GLU A 45 3.00 -7.35 10.90
N LEU A 46 2.95 -6.60 9.80
CA LEU A 46 4.03 -5.70 9.38
C LEU A 46 4.17 -4.51 10.33
N VAL A 47 3.07 -3.85 10.68
CA VAL A 47 3.05 -2.76 11.66
C VAL A 47 3.51 -3.26 13.03
N THR A 48 3.03 -4.41 13.48
CA THR A 48 3.49 -5.04 14.74
C THR A 48 4.99 -5.30 14.71
N THR A 49 5.53 -5.75 13.57
CA THR A 49 6.98 -5.94 13.38
C THR A 49 7.74 -4.62 13.49
N MET A 50 7.20 -3.52 12.94
CA MET A 50 7.78 -2.18 13.10
C MET A 50 7.78 -1.74 14.57
N ARG A 51 6.66 -1.86 15.28
CA ARG A 51 6.55 -1.47 16.70
C ARG A 51 7.49 -2.26 17.62
N ASN A 52 7.76 -3.52 17.29
CA ASN A 52 8.72 -4.32 18.04
C ASN A 52 10.18 -3.91 17.78
N ARG A 53 10.44 -3.25 16.65
CA ARG A 53 11.80 -2.88 16.21
C ARG A 53 12.15 -1.42 16.49
N TYR A 54 11.18 -0.53 16.45
CA TYR A 54 11.35 0.91 16.59
C TYR A 54 10.51 1.44 17.75
N GLU A 55 10.98 2.52 18.35
CA GLU A 55 10.20 3.29 19.32
C GLU A 55 9.28 4.23 18.55
N PHE A 56 7.98 4.10 18.78
CA PHE A 56 6.96 4.96 18.19
C PHE A 56 6.72 6.15 19.12
N ALA A 57 6.49 7.33 18.55
CA ALA A 57 6.20 8.54 19.29
C ALA A 57 4.86 8.45 20.05
N ASN A 58 3.89 7.72 19.50
CA ASN A 58 2.54 7.62 20.02
C ASN A 58 2.12 6.17 20.33
N ASP A 59 1.26 6.01 21.33
CA ASP A 59 0.72 4.71 21.77
C ASP A 59 -0.53 4.27 20.97
N LEU A 60 -0.72 4.78 19.75
CA LEU A 60 -1.88 4.45 18.90
C LEU A 60 -2.06 2.95 18.72
N GLU A 61 -3.29 2.46 18.62
CA GLU A 61 -3.51 1.03 18.41
C GLU A 61 -3.00 0.58 17.03
N THR A 62 -2.57 -0.68 16.91
CA THR A 62 -2.07 -1.22 15.63
C THR A 62 -3.13 -1.09 14.53
N ALA A 63 -4.41 -1.30 14.86
CA ALA A 63 -5.52 -1.11 13.92
C ALA A 63 -5.64 0.35 13.42
N THR A 64 -5.34 1.34 14.27
CA THR A 64 -5.28 2.76 13.85
C THR A 64 -4.10 3.00 12.91
N LEU A 65 -2.93 2.47 13.25
CA LEU A 65 -1.74 2.58 12.40
C LEU A 65 -1.94 1.91 11.03
N VAL A 66 -2.63 0.77 10.96
CA VAL A 66 -3.00 0.13 9.69
C VAL A 66 -3.90 1.04 8.84
N GLN A 67 -4.85 1.75 9.45
CA GLN A 67 -5.67 2.73 8.74
C GLN A 67 -4.84 3.93 8.25
N VAL A 68 -3.85 4.38 9.03
CA VAL A 68 -2.90 5.42 8.57
C VAL A 68 -2.15 4.97 7.32
N VAL A 69 -1.67 3.72 7.28
CA VAL A 69 -1.01 3.17 6.08
C VAL A 69 -1.96 3.21 4.89
N ARG A 70 -3.19 2.68 5.04
CA ARG A 70 -4.18 2.66 3.95
C ARG A 70 -4.47 4.07 3.43
N GLY A 71 -4.84 5.00 4.31
CA GLY A 71 -5.16 6.37 3.94
C GLY A 71 -4.00 7.08 3.23
N PHE A 72 -2.76 6.80 3.63
CA PHE A 72 -1.57 7.34 2.95
C PHE A 72 -1.43 6.83 1.51
N TYR A 73 -1.65 5.54 1.26
CA TYR A 73 -1.56 4.95 -0.09
C TYR A 73 -2.79 5.26 -0.96
N ASP A 74 -3.94 5.53 -0.34
CA ASP A 74 -5.13 6.07 -0.99
C ASP A 74 -5.00 7.57 -1.33
N GLU A 75 -3.82 8.17 -1.10
CA GLU A 75 -3.51 9.58 -1.34
C GLU A 75 -4.44 10.55 -0.59
N GLN A 76 -5.02 10.13 0.54
CA GLN A 76 -5.83 11.00 1.39
C GLN A 76 -4.97 12.10 2.02
N SER A 77 -5.55 13.28 2.20
CA SER A 77 -4.84 14.35 2.91
C SER A 77 -4.73 14.06 4.40
N ASP A 78 -3.68 14.58 5.05
CA ASP A 78 -3.50 14.41 6.50
C ASP A 78 -4.66 15.02 7.30
N GLU A 79 -5.26 16.11 6.84
CA GLU A 79 -6.43 16.72 7.49
C GLU A 79 -7.64 15.78 7.48
N GLU A 80 -7.93 15.18 6.31
CA GLU A 80 -9.06 14.25 6.15
C GLU A 80 -8.86 12.98 6.98
N LEU A 81 -7.67 12.38 6.88
CA LEU A 81 -7.34 11.14 7.56
C LEU A 81 -7.28 11.32 9.09
N ALA A 82 -6.76 12.46 9.57
CA ALA A 82 -6.75 12.77 11.00
C ALA A 82 -8.18 12.94 11.53
N ALA A 83 -9.05 13.63 10.78
CA ALA A 83 -10.45 13.80 11.15
C ALA A 83 -11.21 12.46 11.20
N GLU A 84 -10.98 11.56 10.23
CA GLU A 84 -11.60 10.23 10.20
C GLU A 84 -11.18 9.38 11.41
N LEU A 85 -9.90 9.41 11.74
CA LEU A 85 -9.32 8.63 12.83
C LEU A 85 -9.48 9.29 14.21
N ASN A 86 -10.06 10.49 14.28
CA ASN A 86 -10.18 11.31 15.49
C ASN A 86 -8.82 11.58 16.16
N LEU A 87 -7.82 11.90 15.34
CA LEU A 87 -6.46 12.27 15.74
C LEU A 87 -6.20 13.75 15.47
N ASP A 88 -5.23 14.32 16.17
CA ASP A 88 -4.65 15.60 15.76
C ASP A 88 -3.69 15.40 14.57
N GLU A 89 -3.55 16.40 13.69
CA GLU A 89 -2.62 16.32 12.54
C GLU A 89 -1.17 16.02 12.96
N SER A 90 -0.75 16.48 14.14
CA SER A 90 0.57 16.14 14.68
C SER A 90 0.69 14.66 15.06
N GLU A 91 -0.36 14.07 15.63
CA GLU A 91 -0.35 12.64 15.98
C GLU A 91 -0.31 11.77 14.73
N LEU A 92 -1.05 12.16 13.69
CA LEU A 92 -1.01 11.50 12.39
C LEU A 92 0.36 11.63 11.72
N PHE A 93 0.94 12.83 11.73
CA PHE A 93 2.27 13.06 11.19
C PHE A 93 3.32 12.18 11.89
N ASP A 94 3.30 12.14 13.22
CA ASP A 94 4.22 11.31 14.01
C ASP A 94 4.02 9.82 13.69
N ALA A 95 2.77 9.36 13.61
CA ALA A 95 2.44 7.99 13.22
C ALA A 95 2.98 7.63 11.83
N ARG A 96 2.87 8.54 10.86
CA ARG A 96 3.45 8.37 9.52
C ARG A 96 4.97 8.29 9.57
N MET A 97 5.64 9.16 10.33
CA MET A 97 7.10 9.14 10.47
C MET A 97 7.60 7.82 11.11
N ASP A 98 6.87 7.31 12.11
CA ASP A 98 7.16 6.03 12.75
C ASP A 98 6.98 4.85 11.78
N LEU A 99 5.98 4.93 10.90
CA LEU A 99 5.72 3.97 9.82
C LEU A 99 6.63 4.16 8.60
N HIS A 100 7.57 5.12 8.64
CA HIS A 100 8.45 5.51 7.53
C HIS A 100 7.70 6.03 6.27
N LEU A 101 6.49 6.55 6.45
CA LEU A 101 5.63 7.07 5.38
C LEU A 101 5.87 8.57 5.17
N VAL A 102 6.99 8.85 4.50
CA VAL A 102 7.38 10.22 4.13
C VAL A 102 6.94 10.55 2.70
N SER A 103 6.09 11.57 2.55
CA SER A 103 5.61 12.08 1.26
C SER A 103 6.61 13.07 0.62
N GLU A 104 6.36 13.46 -0.62
CA GLU A 104 7.17 14.51 -1.26
C GLU A 104 7.01 15.87 -0.56
N SER A 105 5.79 16.21 -0.16
CA SER A 105 5.47 17.45 0.56
C SER A 105 6.18 17.55 1.91
N ASP A 106 6.40 16.42 2.59
CA ASP A 106 7.17 16.40 3.85
C ASP A 106 8.63 16.83 3.67
N ARG A 107 9.14 16.82 2.44
CA ARG A 107 10.53 17.18 2.11
C ARG A 107 10.67 18.62 1.62
N ASP A 108 9.59 19.40 1.57
CA ASP A 108 9.58 20.79 1.11
C ASP A 108 10.01 21.78 2.23
N ALA A 109 11.26 21.64 2.68
CA ALA A 109 11.80 22.45 3.77
C ALA A 109 12.20 23.86 3.33
N PRO A 110 12.09 24.87 4.23
CA PRO A 110 12.56 26.24 3.96
C PRO A 110 14.09 26.38 3.96
N PHE A 111 14.84 25.30 4.15
CA PHE A 111 16.30 25.23 4.18
C PHE A 111 16.81 23.96 3.48
N ALA A 112 18.13 23.83 3.32
CA ALA A 112 18.71 22.65 2.70
C ALA A 112 18.57 21.39 3.60
N LEU A 113 17.73 20.44 3.20
CA LEU A 113 17.54 19.19 3.95
C LEU A 113 18.82 18.37 4.10
N ASP A 114 19.73 18.43 3.14
CA ASP A 114 21.02 17.75 3.24
C ASP A 114 21.89 18.29 4.39
N GLU A 115 21.79 19.59 4.67
CA GLU A 115 22.48 20.21 5.80
C GLU A 115 21.88 19.74 7.13
N LEU A 116 20.54 19.76 7.24
CA LEU A 116 19.86 19.18 8.40
C LEU A 116 20.21 17.70 8.58
N ARG A 117 20.31 16.93 7.50
CA ARG A 117 20.71 15.52 7.54
C ARG A 117 22.08 15.33 8.18
N THR A 118 23.06 16.15 7.81
CA THR A 118 24.38 16.13 8.45
C THR A 118 24.27 16.44 9.95
N LEU A 119 23.53 17.48 10.32
CA LEU A 119 23.36 17.88 11.72
C LEU A 119 22.64 16.82 12.57
N VAL A 120 21.66 16.10 12.00
CA VAL A 120 20.99 14.97 12.65
C VAL A 120 21.95 13.81 12.87
N VAL A 121 22.78 13.48 11.88
CA VAL A 121 23.78 12.40 11.98
C VAL A 121 24.85 12.71 13.02
N ASP A 122 25.26 13.98 13.13
CA ASP A 122 26.24 14.44 14.09
C ASP A 122 25.67 14.65 15.51
N ASP A 123 24.39 14.31 15.73
CA ASP A 123 23.67 14.46 17.00
C ASP A 123 23.76 15.90 17.58
N VAL A 124 23.74 16.89 16.68
CA VAL A 124 23.77 18.31 17.07
C VAL A 124 22.49 18.64 17.85
N PRO A 125 22.55 19.38 18.98
CA PRO A 125 21.37 19.76 19.75
C PRO A 125 20.36 20.56 18.93
N MET A 126 19.06 20.38 19.19
CA MET A 126 17.97 21.01 18.42
C MET A 126 18.10 22.54 18.33
N SER A 127 18.48 23.20 19.41
CA SER A 127 18.70 24.65 19.45
C SER A 127 19.82 25.09 18.50
N ASP A 128 20.87 24.29 18.39
CA ASP A 128 22.03 24.58 17.55
C ASP A 128 21.71 24.31 16.08
N ARG A 129 20.91 23.26 15.80
CA ARG A 129 20.36 23.02 14.46
C ARG A 129 19.52 24.20 13.98
N ALA A 130 18.64 24.70 14.85
CA ALA A 130 17.77 25.83 14.56
C ALA A 130 18.58 27.11 14.28
N ALA A 131 19.64 27.35 15.07
CA ALA A 131 20.53 28.48 14.87
C ALA A 131 21.33 28.38 13.55
N GLU A 132 21.85 27.21 13.20
CA GLU A 132 22.62 27.00 11.96
C GLU A 132 21.74 27.17 10.72
N LEU A 133 20.51 26.64 10.76
CA LEU A 133 19.57 26.67 9.63
C LEU A 133 18.73 27.96 9.54
N ASP A 134 18.96 28.93 10.44
CA ASP A 134 18.19 30.18 10.55
C ASP A 134 16.67 29.95 10.55
N SER A 135 16.23 28.97 11.34
CA SER A 135 14.83 28.51 11.40
C SER A 135 14.39 28.30 12.84
N ASP A 136 13.08 28.29 13.10
CA ASP A 136 12.57 28.00 14.44
C ASP A 136 12.70 26.51 14.81
N GLU A 137 12.80 26.23 16.11
CA GLU A 137 12.97 24.86 16.62
C GLU A 137 11.81 23.92 16.27
N SER A 138 10.57 24.42 16.15
CA SER A 138 9.42 23.59 15.76
C SER A 138 9.55 23.10 14.32
N THR A 139 9.91 23.98 13.40
CA THR A 139 10.18 23.66 12.00
C THR A 139 11.34 22.67 11.89
N VAL A 140 12.45 22.95 12.57
CA VAL A 140 13.63 22.07 12.55
C VAL A 140 13.33 20.70 13.17
N ARG A 141 12.51 20.64 14.22
CA ARG A 141 12.06 19.39 14.83
C ARG A 141 11.22 18.57 13.87
N ARG A 142 10.25 19.19 13.18
CA ARG A 142 9.41 18.52 12.19
C ARG A 142 10.26 17.90 11.08
N TYR A 143 11.17 18.68 10.47
CA TYR A 143 12.04 18.15 9.42
C TYR A 143 13.11 17.19 9.94
N SER A 144 13.50 17.27 11.23
CA SER A 144 14.36 16.25 11.84
C SER A 144 13.65 14.90 11.89
N ALA A 145 12.36 14.87 12.25
CA ALA A 145 11.56 13.64 12.23
C ALA A 145 11.46 13.04 10.82
N VAL A 146 11.27 13.88 9.79
CA VAL A 146 11.30 13.48 8.37
C VAL A 146 12.63 12.83 8.00
N VAL A 147 13.75 13.50 8.31
CA VAL A 147 15.10 13.02 8.03
C VAL A 147 15.40 11.71 8.76
N GLU A 148 14.94 11.58 10.00
CA GLU A 148 15.12 10.36 10.77
C GLU A 148 14.27 9.20 10.23
N ALA A 149 13.03 9.45 9.82
CA ALA A 149 12.17 8.46 9.17
C ALA A 149 12.82 7.93 7.88
N ASP A 150 13.33 8.83 7.01
CA ASP A 150 14.08 8.46 5.81
C ASP A 150 15.32 7.62 6.12
N GLN A 151 16.07 7.98 7.17
CA GLN A 151 17.23 7.20 7.61
C GLN A 151 16.84 5.81 8.13
N ARG A 152 15.76 5.70 8.92
CA ARG A 152 15.26 4.42 9.44
C ARG A 152 14.78 3.53 8.29
N SER A 153 14.10 4.10 7.30
CA SER A 153 13.68 3.42 6.07
C SER A 153 14.89 2.91 5.29
N THR A 154 15.86 3.78 4.98
CA THR A 154 17.07 3.42 4.24
C THR A 154 17.88 2.34 4.96
N ARG A 155 18.02 2.42 6.29
CA ARG A 155 18.69 1.37 7.10
C ARG A 155 17.96 0.03 7.09
N ALA A 156 16.66 0.04 6.83
CA ALA A 156 15.86 -1.15 6.59
C ALA A 156 15.86 -1.60 5.12
N ASN A 157 16.63 -0.93 4.24
CA ASN A 157 16.60 -1.07 2.77
C ASN A 157 15.19 -0.83 2.21
N ASP A 158 14.45 0.12 2.80
CA ASP A 158 13.09 0.50 2.41
C ASP A 158 12.04 -0.63 2.46
N ARG A 159 12.41 -1.80 2.99
CA ARG A 159 11.59 -3.02 3.00
C ARG A 159 10.15 -2.83 3.47
N PHE A 160 9.93 -2.01 4.49
CA PHE A 160 8.59 -1.83 5.06
C PHE A 160 7.72 -1.03 4.10
N ARG A 161 8.27 0.03 3.51
CA ARG A 161 7.59 0.84 2.51
C ARG A 161 7.31 0.00 1.26
N ASP A 162 8.30 -0.77 0.81
CA ASP A 162 8.15 -1.67 -0.34
C ASP A 162 7.07 -2.74 -0.09
N GLU A 163 7.06 -3.37 1.09
CA GLU A 163 6.03 -4.36 1.45
C GLU A 163 4.63 -3.73 1.57
N PHE A 164 4.50 -2.53 2.15
CA PHE A 164 3.22 -1.80 2.16
C PHE A 164 2.73 -1.48 0.74
N ALA A 165 3.63 -0.99 -0.11
CA ALA A 165 3.31 -0.69 -1.50
C ALA A 165 2.91 -1.94 -2.27
N GLU A 166 3.65 -3.05 -2.12
CA GLU A 166 3.31 -4.33 -2.76
C GLU A 166 1.91 -4.79 -2.33
N LEU A 167 1.61 -4.77 -1.03
CA LEU A 167 0.32 -5.18 -0.49
C LEU A 167 -0.85 -4.33 -1.00
N LEU A 168 -0.68 -3.01 -1.04
CA LEU A 168 -1.78 -2.07 -1.30
C LEU A 168 -1.93 -1.70 -2.77
N THR A 169 -0.84 -1.75 -3.56
CA THR A 169 -0.93 -1.44 -5.00
C THR A 169 -1.53 -2.61 -5.79
N ASP A 170 -1.26 -3.86 -5.37
CA ASP A 170 -1.88 -5.05 -5.97
C ASP A 170 -3.39 -5.13 -5.65
N SER A 171 -3.80 -4.67 -4.45
CA SER A 171 -5.22 -4.60 -4.08
C SER A 171 -5.96 -3.51 -4.85
N ASP A 172 -5.31 -2.37 -5.06
CA ASP A 172 -5.85 -1.26 -5.85
C ASP A 172 -6.10 -1.65 -7.31
N LEU A 173 -5.17 -2.42 -7.90
CA LEU A 173 -5.35 -2.99 -9.24
C LEU A 173 -6.52 -3.96 -9.27
N SER A 174 -6.63 -4.81 -8.24
CA SER A 174 -7.72 -5.80 -8.11
C SER A 174 -9.09 -5.14 -7.94
N ALA A 175 -9.19 -4.09 -7.14
CA ALA A 175 -10.43 -3.33 -6.95
C ALA A 175 -10.89 -2.63 -8.25
N ARG A 176 -9.97 -1.99 -8.99
CA ARG A 176 -10.28 -1.33 -10.28
C ARG A 176 -10.70 -2.32 -11.37
N LEU A 177 -10.10 -3.52 -11.42
CA LEU A 177 -10.51 -4.59 -12.34
C LEU A 177 -11.95 -5.06 -12.05
N VAL A 178 -12.36 -5.06 -10.79
CA VAL A 178 -13.73 -5.44 -10.39
C VAL A 178 -14.75 -4.35 -10.75
N GLU A 179 -14.41 -3.07 -10.58
CA GLU A 179 -15.29 -1.97 -10.97
C GLU A 179 -15.54 -1.98 -12.49
N THR A 180 -14.49 -2.16 -13.29
CA THR A 180 -14.61 -2.30 -14.75
C THR A 180 -15.38 -3.56 -15.16
N ALA A 181 -15.17 -4.71 -14.50
CA ALA A 181 -15.95 -5.92 -14.76
C ALA A 181 -17.45 -5.78 -14.38
N ARG A 182 -17.77 -5.02 -13.31
CA ARG A 182 -19.17 -4.69 -12.97
C ARG A 182 -19.80 -3.73 -13.98
N GLU A 183 -19.07 -2.72 -14.44
CA GLU A 183 -19.57 -1.79 -15.47
C GLU A 183 -19.79 -2.47 -16.83
N ASP A 184 -18.88 -3.34 -17.26
CA ASP A 184 -19.00 -4.09 -18.52
C ASP A 184 -20.08 -5.19 -18.43
N GLY A 185 -20.15 -5.92 -17.31
CA GLY A 185 -21.22 -6.90 -17.08
C GLY A 185 -22.62 -6.29 -17.00
N LEU A 186 -22.74 -5.04 -16.54
CA LEU A 186 -24.00 -4.29 -16.54
C LEU A 186 -24.40 -3.81 -17.94
N LYS A 187 -23.45 -3.49 -18.83
CA LYS A 187 -23.73 -3.14 -20.23
C LYS A 187 -24.18 -4.34 -21.05
N GLU A 188 -23.53 -5.49 -20.90
CA GLU A 188 -23.88 -6.73 -21.63
C GLU A 188 -25.28 -7.25 -21.26
N ALA A 189 -25.70 -7.11 -19.99
CA ALA A 189 -27.04 -7.50 -19.54
C ALA A 189 -28.18 -6.61 -20.09
N THR A 190 -27.87 -5.42 -20.62
CA THR A 190 -28.87 -4.51 -21.19
C THR A 190 -29.03 -4.62 -22.71
N GLU A 191 -28.08 -5.26 -23.40
CA GLU A 191 -28.12 -5.36 -24.87
C GLU A 191 -29.03 -6.49 -25.37
N ASP A 192 -29.38 -7.46 -24.52
CA ASP A 192 -30.18 -8.64 -24.90
C ASP A 192 -31.71 -8.50 -24.65
N ILE A 193 -32.18 -7.35 -24.16
CA ILE A 193 -33.62 -7.10 -23.89
C ILE A 193 -34.36 -6.42 -25.07
N GLU A 194 -33.66 -5.90 -26.08
CA GLU A 194 -34.30 -5.12 -27.17
C GLU A 194 -34.57 -5.89 -28.47
N THR A 195 -34.40 -7.22 -28.54
CA THR A 195 -34.70 -8.00 -29.76
C THR A 195 -35.81 -9.05 -29.56
N ASN A 196 -37.07 -8.62 -29.43
CA ASN A 196 -38.25 -9.31 -30.02
C ASN A 196 -39.58 -8.66 -29.61
N VAL A 197 -40.00 -7.57 -30.27
CA VAL A 197 -41.44 -7.36 -30.52
C VAL A 197 -41.64 -6.59 -31.82
N SER A 198 -42.05 -7.28 -32.87
CA SER A 198 -42.82 -6.69 -33.96
C SER A 198 -43.90 -7.68 -34.36
N PHE A 199 -45.16 -7.28 -34.08
CA PHE A 199 -46.41 -7.96 -34.42
C PHE A 199 -46.83 -7.65 -35.86
#